data_AF-A0A6B3R347-F1
#
_entry.id   AF-A0A6B3R347-F1
#
_cell.length_a   1.000
_cell.length_b   1.000
_cell.length_c   1.000
_cell.angle_alpha   90.00
_cell.angle_beta   90.00
_cell.angle_gamma   90.00
#
_symmetry.space_group_name_H-M   'P 1'
#
loop_
_entity.id
_entity.type
_entity.pdbx_description
1 polymer ?
#
loop_
_entity_poly.entity_id
_entity_poly.type
_entity_poly.pdbx_seq_one_letter_code
_entity_poly.pdbx_strand_id
1 'polypeptide(L)'
;MKPTLIIILTFFFFNSFSQTVEELEHELSFYKSGEKWGNKKDIAYNLLEKDGLYSRAINYLVEVFGRNDQRDSISVLFDKLIKDNSEDPKLYLIRAGERNAHFAGLTFTQRIEYLKKAKQLDKDNIEATYSLGKIYYELFLKEFKNNKKKANLDHYATNAVDYFTDLCSIDERFKETTKYPLIQLYNYLGETHKSKELKLSNFQSSYFPVSSFVGLPEDWETTYSVDVITYVSDFSVSGIESALFSINWYSEHLNALDEPVLCDTLPTKIYRFTYLRTFDNPIVIRIENDNGTISIHWKVSDGAGGYEPGEIIERESKKLSMEDWKLIENKIDSIDFWNLPTVETGLMGTDGSQWILEGKTLGQYKVVDRWCGGKISSVCKELIELTDLKLKKDDIY
;
A
#
# COMPACT_ATOMS: atom_id res chain seq x y z
N MET A 1 -36.55 76.41 10.29
CA MET A 1 -35.35 75.59 10.51
C MET A 1 -35.66 74.45 11.47
N LYS A 2 -35.73 73.22 10.96
CA LYS A 2 -35.43 71.96 11.67
C LYS A 2 -34.88 71.01 10.59
N PRO A 3 -33.69 70.43 10.74
CA PRO A 3 -33.08 69.63 9.69
C PRO A 3 -33.69 68.21 9.70
N THR A 4 -34.02 67.72 8.51
CA THR A 4 -34.47 66.35 8.29
C THR A 4 -33.27 65.40 8.42
N LEU A 5 -33.38 64.45 9.34
CA LEU A 5 -32.38 63.41 9.57
C LEU A 5 -32.41 62.41 8.40
N ILE A 6 -31.33 62.36 7.61
CA ILE A 6 -31.13 61.32 6.59
C ILE A 6 -30.44 60.14 7.27
N ILE A 7 -31.15 59.01 7.39
CA ILE A 7 -30.56 57.72 7.78
C ILE A 7 -30.03 57.07 6.50
N ILE A 8 -28.71 57.02 6.36
CA ILE A 8 -28.03 56.23 5.32
C ILE A 8 -27.92 54.81 5.86
N LEU A 9 -28.64 53.88 5.25
CA LEU A 9 -28.54 52.45 5.52
C LEU A 9 -27.38 51.88 4.68
N THR A 10 -26.22 51.69 5.28
CA THR A 10 -25.09 51.01 4.65
C THR A 10 -25.31 49.49 4.68
N PHE A 11 -25.62 48.91 3.52
CA PHE A 11 -25.56 47.46 3.32
C PHE A 11 -24.10 47.01 3.32
N PHE A 12 -23.66 46.36 4.40
CA PHE A 12 -22.44 45.56 4.40
C PHE A 12 -22.70 44.27 3.63
N PHE A 13 -22.21 44.18 2.39
CA PHE A 13 -22.01 42.90 1.72
C PHE A 13 -20.84 42.19 2.40
N PHE A 14 -21.14 41.30 3.36
CA PHE A 14 -20.18 40.27 3.76
C PHE A 14 -20.14 39.22 2.65
N ASN A 15 -19.12 39.28 1.79
CA ASN A 15 -18.72 38.11 1.03
C ASN A 15 -18.13 37.10 2.04
N SER A 16 -18.95 36.15 2.48
CA SER A 16 -18.48 34.97 3.20
C SER A 16 -17.71 34.10 2.22
N PHE A 17 -16.38 34.17 2.23
CA PHE A 17 -15.56 33.15 1.57
C PHE A 17 -15.80 31.82 2.27
N SER A 18 -16.57 30.92 1.65
CA SER A 18 -16.63 29.52 2.09
C SER A 18 -15.26 28.91 1.86
N GLN A 19 -14.72 28.23 2.86
CA GLN A 19 -13.52 27.41 2.71
C GLN A 19 -13.71 26.37 1.60
N THR A 20 -12.62 26.05 0.89
CA THR A 20 -12.58 24.99 -0.12
C THR A 20 -12.57 23.61 0.55
N VAL A 21 -12.80 22.55 -0.23
CA VAL A 21 -12.67 21.17 0.29
C VAL A 21 -11.23 20.91 0.73
N GLU A 22 -10.24 21.30 -0.09
CA GLU A 22 -8.81 21.14 0.21
C GLU A 22 -8.39 21.85 1.50
N GLU A 23 -8.88 23.07 1.73
CA GLU A 23 -8.64 23.81 2.98
C GLU A 23 -9.21 23.09 4.19
N LEU A 24 -10.46 22.63 4.11
CA LEU A 24 -11.11 21.87 5.19
C LEU A 24 -10.43 20.52 5.44
N GLU A 25 -9.95 19.86 4.39
CA GLU A 25 -9.18 18.60 4.50
C GLU A 25 -7.85 18.81 5.20
N HIS A 26 -7.11 19.84 4.81
CA HIS A 26 -5.86 20.22 5.46
C HIS A 26 -6.11 20.57 6.93
N GLU A 27 -7.14 21.38 7.21
CA GLU A 27 -7.50 21.72 8.59
C GLU A 27 -7.92 20.50 9.40
N LEU A 28 -8.66 19.55 8.84
CA LEU A 28 -9.06 18.33 9.55
C LEU A 28 -7.84 17.47 9.89
N SER A 29 -6.90 17.32 8.96
CA SER A 29 -5.71 16.46 9.08
C SER A 29 -4.59 17.06 9.92
N PHE A 30 -4.40 18.38 9.90
CA PHE A 30 -3.28 19.06 10.54
C PHE A 30 -3.44 19.20 12.06
N TYR A 31 -2.66 18.51 12.87
CA TYR A 31 -2.72 18.65 14.32
C TYR A 31 -1.88 19.82 14.83
N LYS A 32 -2.51 20.79 15.53
CA LYS A 32 -1.78 21.89 16.17
C LYS A 32 -1.36 21.49 17.59
N SER A 33 -0.10 21.78 17.97
CA SER A 33 0.37 21.52 19.34
C SER A 33 -0.56 22.18 20.38
N GLY A 34 -1.01 21.38 21.35
CA GLY A 34 -1.95 21.78 22.39
C GLY A 34 -3.44 21.72 22.01
N GLU A 35 -3.77 21.31 20.78
CA GLU A 35 -5.16 21.11 20.35
C GLU A 35 -5.79 19.88 21.04
N LYS A 36 -7.02 20.03 21.56
CA LYS A 36 -7.75 18.87 22.10
C LYS A 36 -8.33 18.04 20.96
N TRP A 37 -8.11 16.72 21.03
CA TRP A 37 -8.75 15.78 20.13
C TRP A 37 -10.28 15.93 20.14
N GLY A 38 -10.90 15.94 18.95
CA GLY A 38 -12.34 16.09 18.78
C GLY A 38 -12.86 17.52 18.62
N ASN A 39 -11.99 18.53 18.66
CA ASN A 39 -12.38 19.93 18.46
C ASN A 39 -12.75 20.30 17.01
N LYS A 40 -12.54 19.41 16.03
CA LYS A 40 -12.77 19.69 14.60
C LYS A 40 -14.04 19.07 14.04
N LYS A 41 -15.02 18.78 14.91
CA LYS A 41 -16.32 18.23 14.46
C LYS A 41 -17.02 19.15 13.45
N ASP A 42 -16.94 20.47 13.66
CA ASP A 42 -17.58 21.44 12.75
C ASP A 42 -16.95 21.39 11.35
N ILE A 43 -15.62 21.25 11.27
CA ILE A 43 -14.90 21.05 10.00
C ILE A 43 -15.37 19.76 9.32
N ALA A 44 -15.47 18.66 10.09
CA ALA A 44 -15.96 17.39 9.56
C ALA A 44 -17.43 17.49 9.06
N TYR A 45 -18.30 18.21 9.77
CA TYR A 45 -19.67 18.45 9.30
C TYR A 45 -19.71 19.34 8.06
N ASN A 46 -18.90 20.38 7.98
CA ASN A 46 -18.79 21.23 6.78
C ASN A 46 -18.31 20.43 5.56
N LEU A 47 -17.40 19.47 5.75
CA LEU A 47 -17.00 18.53 4.69
C LEU A 47 -18.17 17.65 4.27
N LEU A 48 -18.97 17.15 5.22
CA LEU A 48 -20.17 16.35 4.91
C LEU A 48 -21.28 17.12 4.20
N GLU A 49 -21.39 18.43 4.42
CA GLU A 49 -22.31 19.28 3.67
C GLU A 49 -21.89 19.44 2.20
N LYS A 50 -20.59 19.32 1.91
CA LYS A 50 -20.04 19.39 0.54
C LYS A 50 -20.05 18.04 -0.16
N ASP A 51 -19.69 16.96 0.55
CA ASP A 51 -19.76 15.57 0.10
C ASP A 51 -20.35 14.72 1.23
N GLY A 52 -21.60 14.29 1.06
CA GLY A 52 -22.37 13.53 2.06
C GLY A 52 -21.72 12.21 2.49
N LEU A 53 -20.76 11.67 1.71
CA LEU A 53 -20.03 10.45 2.01
C LEU A 53 -18.51 10.69 2.08
N TYR A 54 -18.10 11.88 2.53
CA TYR A 54 -16.69 12.21 2.70
C TYR A 54 -16.03 11.36 3.81
N SER A 55 -15.30 10.31 3.41
CA SER A 55 -14.88 9.21 4.29
C SER A 55 -14.01 9.66 5.46
N ARG A 56 -13.07 10.58 5.24
CA ARG A 56 -12.20 11.12 6.32
C ARG A 56 -13.02 11.86 7.38
N ALA A 57 -14.04 12.62 6.99
CA ALA A 57 -14.92 13.31 7.93
C ALA A 57 -15.78 12.31 8.72
N ILE A 58 -16.35 11.30 8.06
CA ILE A 58 -17.13 10.24 8.75
C ILE A 58 -16.22 9.52 9.75
N ASN A 59 -15.05 9.07 9.33
CA ASN A 59 -14.09 8.35 10.18
C ASN A 59 -13.66 9.20 11.38
N TYR A 60 -13.45 10.51 11.18
CA TYR A 60 -13.15 11.44 12.26
C TYR A 60 -14.30 11.53 13.27
N LEU A 61 -15.53 11.78 12.81
CA LEU A 61 -16.70 11.88 13.68
C LEU A 61 -16.94 10.58 14.45
N VAL A 62 -16.86 9.43 13.78
CA VAL A 62 -17.03 8.12 14.39
C VAL A 62 -16.00 7.87 15.50
N GLU A 63 -14.73 8.19 15.27
CA GLU A 63 -13.71 8.08 16.30
C GLU A 63 -13.93 9.06 17.46
N VAL A 64 -14.31 10.31 17.18
CA VAL A 64 -14.61 11.29 18.22
C VAL A 64 -15.75 10.80 19.10
N PHE A 65 -16.85 10.31 18.52
CA PHE A 65 -17.94 9.73 19.29
C PHE A 65 -17.52 8.47 20.05
N GLY A 66 -16.78 7.58 19.38
CA GLY A 66 -16.32 6.31 19.97
C GLY A 66 -15.40 6.52 21.17
N ARG A 67 -14.44 7.45 21.09
CA ARG A 67 -13.54 7.79 22.20
C ARG A 67 -14.23 8.48 23.37
N ASN A 68 -15.43 9.03 23.16
CA ASN A 68 -16.25 9.64 24.20
C ASN A 68 -17.39 8.70 24.66
N ASP A 69 -17.34 7.41 24.30
CA ASP A 69 -18.36 6.40 24.59
C ASP A 69 -19.77 6.74 24.06
N GLN A 70 -19.85 7.56 23.01
CA GLN A 70 -21.11 8.04 22.42
C GLN A 70 -21.57 7.15 21.25
N ARG A 71 -21.71 5.84 21.48
CA ARG A 71 -22.07 4.89 20.40
C ARG A 71 -23.42 5.19 19.75
N ASP A 72 -24.38 5.69 20.52
CA ASP A 72 -25.69 6.10 19.98
C ASP A 72 -25.56 7.24 18.96
N SER A 73 -24.59 8.15 19.14
CA SER A 73 -24.31 9.22 18.18
C SER A 73 -23.74 8.67 16.87
N ILE A 74 -22.97 7.58 16.93
CA ILE A 74 -22.51 6.87 15.73
C ILE A 74 -23.71 6.24 15.00
N SER A 75 -24.63 5.60 15.74
CA SER A 75 -25.85 5.04 15.14
C SER A 75 -26.70 6.13 14.47
N VAL A 76 -26.96 7.24 15.16
CA VAL A 76 -27.73 8.38 14.62
C VAL A 76 -27.06 8.97 13.38
N LEU A 77 -25.73 9.09 13.37
CA LEU A 77 -24.97 9.55 12.20
C LEU A 77 -25.24 8.63 11.00
N PHE A 78 -25.08 7.32 11.17
CA PHE A 78 -25.28 6.38 10.06
C PHE A 78 -26.75 6.21 9.67
N ASP A 79 -27.71 6.34 10.59
CA ASP A 79 -29.13 6.34 10.24
C ASP A 79 -29.47 7.50 9.29
N LYS A 80 -28.90 8.69 9.54
CA LYS A 80 -29.02 9.83 8.63
C LYS A 80 -28.34 9.53 7.28
N LEU A 81 -27.10 9.05 7.30
CA LEU A 81 -26.36 8.78 6.07
C LEU A 81 -27.02 7.69 5.20
N ILE A 82 -27.57 6.64 5.83
CA ILE A 82 -28.32 5.58 5.15
C ILE A 82 -29.60 6.12 4.52
N LYS A 83 -30.33 6.98 5.23
CA LYS A 83 -31.54 7.60 4.68
C LYS A 83 -31.24 8.41 3.41
N ASP A 84 -30.12 9.10 3.40
CA ASP A 84 -29.77 10.02 2.32
C ASP A 84 -29.02 9.32 1.15
N ASN A 85 -28.41 8.14 1.39
CA ASN A 85 -27.49 7.49 0.43
C ASN A 85 -27.66 5.96 0.33
N SER A 86 -28.87 5.42 0.48
CA SER A 86 -29.12 3.95 0.57
C SER A 86 -28.69 3.13 -0.65
N GLU A 87 -28.54 3.76 -1.81
CA GLU A 87 -28.14 3.10 -3.06
C GLU A 87 -26.65 3.28 -3.38
N ASP A 88 -25.89 4.00 -2.55
CA ASP A 88 -24.45 4.19 -2.75
C ASP A 88 -23.65 3.10 -2.00
N PRO A 89 -22.89 2.23 -2.69
CA PRO A 89 -22.07 1.21 -2.04
C PRO A 89 -21.00 1.78 -1.10
N LYS A 90 -20.49 3.00 -1.36
CA LYS A 90 -19.46 3.67 -0.55
C LYS A 90 -19.88 3.84 0.90
N LEU A 91 -21.16 4.14 1.14
CA LEU A 91 -21.72 4.26 2.49
C LEU A 91 -21.49 2.96 3.30
N TYR A 92 -21.82 1.83 2.69
CA TYR A 92 -21.77 0.53 3.33
C TYR A 92 -20.33 0.05 3.54
N LEU A 93 -19.42 0.38 2.61
CA LEU A 93 -17.97 0.20 2.75
C LEU A 93 -17.45 0.99 3.96
N ILE A 94 -17.74 2.29 4.04
CA ILE A 94 -17.36 3.16 5.16
C ILE A 94 -17.91 2.61 6.48
N ARG A 95 -19.17 2.15 6.51
CA ARG A 95 -19.80 1.58 7.71
C ARG A 95 -19.10 0.31 8.18
N ALA A 96 -18.69 -0.57 7.25
CA ALA A 96 -18.06 -1.85 7.55
C ALA A 96 -16.55 -1.77 7.81
N GLY A 97 -15.91 -0.65 7.44
CA GLY A 97 -14.49 -0.40 7.61
C GLY A 97 -14.02 -0.60 9.06
N GLU A 98 -12.82 -1.16 9.24
CA GLU A 98 -12.32 -1.66 10.52
C GLU A 98 -12.42 -0.62 11.66
N ARG A 99 -11.96 0.60 11.41
CA ARG A 99 -12.01 1.70 12.39
C ARG A 99 -13.44 2.04 12.82
N ASN A 100 -14.34 2.18 11.85
CA ASN A 100 -15.73 2.54 12.13
C ASN A 100 -16.47 1.41 12.83
N ALA A 101 -16.26 0.17 12.38
CA ALA A 101 -16.81 -1.02 13.01
C ALA A 101 -16.33 -1.17 14.47
N HIS A 102 -15.06 -0.89 14.74
CA HIS A 102 -14.49 -0.93 16.09
C HIS A 102 -15.20 0.07 17.02
N PHE A 103 -15.23 1.36 16.66
CA PHE A 103 -15.86 2.38 17.50
C PHE A 103 -17.37 2.22 17.62
N ALA A 104 -18.03 1.72 16.58
CA ALA A 104 -19.46 1.39 16.61
C ALA A 104 -19.79 0.09 17.38
N GLY A 105 -18.79 -0.75 17.68
CA GLY A 105 -19.00 -2.06 18.30
C GLY A 105 -19.72 -3.06 17.39
N LEU A 106 -19.50 -3.00 16.07
CA LEU A 106 -20.11 -3.93 15.12
C LEU A 106 -19.51 -5.34 15.25
N THR A 107 -20.39 -6.34 15.20
CA THR A 107 -20.00 -7.74 15.07
C THR A 107 -19.52 -8.07 13.64
N PHE A 108 -18.80 -9.18 13.48
CA PHE A 108 -18.44 -9.67 12.14
C PHE A 108 -19.67 -9.90 11.25
N THR A 109 -20.75 -10.46 11.80
CA THR A 109 -22.00 -10.67 11.07
C THR A 109 -22.55 -9.37 10.49
N GLN A 110 -22.64 -8.31 11.31
CA GLN A 110 -23.11 -7.00 10.87
C GLN A 110 -22.20 -6.39 9.80
N ARG A 111 -20.87 -6.52 9.95
CA ARG A 111 -19.92 -6.05 8.93
C ARG A 111 -20.12 -6.78 7.60
N ILE A 112 -20.26 -8.10 7.64
CA ILE A 112 -20.53 -8.94 6.45
C ILE A 112 -21.82 -8.51 5.77
N GLU A 113 -22.89 -8.22 6.52
CA GLU A 113 -24.17 -7.76 5.96
C GLU A 113 -24.02 -6.44 5.21
N TYR A 114 -23.31 -5.46 5.77
CA TYR A 114 -23.04 -4.19 5.08
C TYR A 114 -22.19 -4.40 3.82
N LEU A 115 -21.12 -5.19 3.89
CA LEU A 115 -20.29 -5.47 2.71
C LEU A 115 -21.06 -6.23 1.61
N LYS A 116 -21.92 -7.18 1.99
CA LYS A 116 -22.82 -7.86 1.05
C LYS A 116 -23.78 -6.89 0.39
N LYS A 117 -24.33 -5.91 1.15
CA LYS A 117 -25.17 -4.85 0.58
C LYS A 117 -24.37 -3.96 -0.38
N ALA A 118 -23.13 -3.59 -0.06
CA ALA A 118 -22.25 -2.86 -0.97
C ALA A 118 -22.04 -3.63 -2.29
N LYS A 119 -21.68 -4.92 -2.20
CA LYS A 119 -21.52 -5.79 -3.37
C LYS A 119 -22.83 -6.04 -4.13
N GLN A 120 -23.97 -6.02 -3.46
CA GLN A 120 -25.26 -6.13 -4.13
C GLN A 120 -25.56 -4.90 -4.99
N LEU A 121 -25.20 -3.70 -4.50
CA LEU A 121 -25.37 -2.44 -5.22
C LEU A 121 -24.36 -2.29 -6.37
N ASP A 122 -23.14 -2.82 -6.17
CA ASP A 122 -22.09 -2.88 -7.18
C ASP A 122 -21.42 -4.26 -7.18
N LYS A 123 -21.84 -5.12 -8.11
CA LYS A 123 -21.40 -6.52 -8.19
C LYS A 123 -19.90 -6.70 -8.37
N ASP A 124 -19.26 -5.76 -9.05
CA ASP A 124 -17.83 -5.82 -9.39
C ASP A 124 -17.00 -4.95 -8.42
N ASN A 125 -17.59 -4.57 -7.27
CA ASN A 125 -16.92 -3.75 -6.28
C ASN A 125 -15.73 -4.49 -5.64
N ILE A 126 -14.52 -4.05 -6.00
CA ILE A 126 -13.26 -4.65 -5.55
C ILE A 126 -13.11 -4.58 -4.02
N GLU A 127 -13.37 -3.42 -3.41
CA GLU A 127 -13.19 -3.20 -1.98
C GLU A 127 -14.15 -4.09 -1.15
N ALA A 128 -15.43 -4.17 -1.56
CA ALA A 128 -16.40 -5.03 -0.91
C ALA A 128 -16.00 -6.51 -1.02
N THR A 129 -15.60 -6.94 -2.21
CA THR A 129 -15.24 -8.34 -2.51
C THR A 129 -13.99 -8.75 -1.73
N TYR A 130 -12.93 -7.94 -1.75
CA TYR A 130 -11.72 -8.19 -0.97
C TYR A 130 -12.00 -8.20 0.53
N SER A 131 -12.77 -7.23 1.04
CA SER A 131 -13.11 -7.13 2.46
C SER A 131 -13.94 -8.34 2.95
N LEU A 132 -14.86 -8.85 2.12
CA LEU A 132 -15.60 -10.08 2.42
C LEU A 132 -14.66 -11.28 2.51
N GLY A 133 -13.79 -11.46 1.51
CA GLY A 133 -12.77 -12.53 1.53
C GLY A 133 -11.89 -12.47 2.77
N LYS A 134 -11.38 -11.28 3.12
CA LYS A 134 -10.54 -11.04 4.30
C LYS A 134 -11.29 -11.36 5.60
N ILE A 135 -12.53 -10.91 5.79
CA ILE A 135 -13.31 -11.20 7.00
C ILE A 135 -13.58 -12.70 7.14
N TYR A 136 -13.99 -13.38 6.07
CA TYR A 136 -14.23 -14.82 6.12
C TYR A 136 -12.95 -15.60 6.43
N TYR A 137 -11.83 -15.19 5.85
CA TYR A 137 -10.51 -15.76 6.16
C TYR A 137 -10.10 -15.52 7.62
N GLU A 138 -10.30 -14.31 8.16
CA GLU A 138 -10.04 -13.99 9.57
C GLU A 138 -10.89 -14.85 10.51
N LEU A 139 -12.17 -15.03 10.19
CA LEU A 139 -13.07 -15.90 10.95
C LEU A 139 -12.63 -17.37 10.91
N PHE A 140 -12.17 -17.86 9.75
CA PHE A 140 -11.59 -19.20 9.61
C PHE A 140 -10.39 -19.39 10.54
N LEU A 141 -9.40 -18.49 10.49
CA LEU A 141 -8.21 -18.56 11.35
C LEU A 141 -8.55 -18.50 12.85
N LYS A 142 -9.48 -17.61 13.23
CA LYS A 142 -9.94 -17.49 14.63
C LYS A 142 -10.67 -18.74 15.10
N GLU A 143 -11.51 -19.32 14.27
CA GLU A 143 -12.23 -20.55 14.60
C GLU A 143 -11.25 -21.73 14.73
N PHE A 144 -10.21 -21.77 13.87
CA PHE A 144 -9.19 -22.82 13.89
C PHE A 144 -8.35 -22.77 15.16
N LYS A 145 -7.85 -21.59 15.54
CA LYS A 145 -7.08 -21.36 16.77
C LYS A 145 -7.83 -21.80 18.04
N ASN A 146 -9.15 -21.66 18.05
CA ASN A 146 -9.98 -21.96 19.22
C ASN A 146 -10.45 -23.43 19.28
N ASN A 147 -9.97 -24.31 18.41
CA ASN A 147 -10.25 -25.75 18.42
C ASN A 147 -11.76 -26.08 18.30
N LYS A 148 -12.45 -25.37 17.40
CA LYS A 148 -13.92 -25.38 17.29
C LYS A 148 -14.46 -26.21 16.11
N LYS A 149 -15.79 -26.16 15.95
CA LYS A 149 -16.60 -27.04 15.10
C LYS A 149 -16.18 -26.97 13.64
N LYS A 150 -15.92 -28.14 13.04
CA LYS A 150 -15.60 -28.30 11.61
C LYS A 150 -16.58 -27.59 10.67
N ALA A 151 -17.88 -27.62 10.95
CA ALA A 151 -18.89 -26.98 10.11
C ALA A 151 -18.69 -25.45 9.94
N ASN A 152 -18.21 -24.76 10.99
CA ASN A 152 -17.94 -23.33 10.91
C ASN A 152 -16.69 -23.06 10.06
N LEU A 153 -15.64 -23.87 10.26
CA LEU A 153 -14.41 -23.78 9.48
C LEU A 153 -14.68 -23.98 7.99
N ASP A 154 -15.44 -25.02 7.62
CA ASP A 154 -15.79 -25.31 6.24
C ASP A 154 -16.61 -24.17 5.61
N HIS A 155 -17.56 -23.59 6.37
CA HIS A 155 -18.34 -22.43 5.92
C HIS A 155 -17.46 -21.21 5.64
N TYR A 156 -16.60 -20.83 6.60
CA TYR A 156 -15.74 -19.67 6.46
C TYR A 156 -14.69 -19.86 5.36
N ALA A 157 -14.08 -21.04 5.28
CA ALA A 157 -13.11 -21.37 4.25
C ALA A 157 -13.72 -21.29 2.84
N THR A 158 -14.90 -21.89 2.64
CA THR A 158 -15.58 -21.88 1.34
C THR A 158 -15.93 -20.46 0.91
N ASN A 159 -16.50 -19.65 1.81
CA ASN A 159 -16.83 -18.26 1.48
C ASN A 159 -15.58 -17.43 1.17
N ALA A 160 -14.48 -17.61 1.92
CA ALA A 160 -13.23 -16.91 1.63
C ALA A 160 -12.69 -17.28 0.24
N VAL A 161 -12.73 -18.57 -0.14
CA VAL A 161 -12.37 -19.03 -1.49
C VAL A 161 -13.26 -18.37 -2.54
N ASP A 162 -14.58 -18.38 -2.34
CA ASP A 162 -15.54 -17.80 -3.30
C ASP A 162 -15.24 -16.32 -3.55
N TYR A 163 -15.04 -15.52 -2.49
CA TYR A 163 -14.76 -14.09 -2.66
C TYR A 163 -13.37 -13.81 -3.24
N PHE A 164 -12.33 -14.57 -2.88
CA PHE A 164 -11.00 -14.37 -3.45
C PHE A 164 -10.93 -14.79 -4.92
N THR A 165 -11.65 -15.85 -5.31
CA THR A 165 -11.73 -16.29 -6.71
C THR A 165 -12.59 -15.33 -7.56
N ASP A 166 -13.69 -14.82 -7.00
CA ASP A 166 -14.49 -13.76 -7.61
C ASP A 166 -13.67 -12.48 -7.79
N LEU A 167 -12.89 -12.08 -6.79
CA LEU A 167 -11.97 -10.95 -6.88
C LEU A 167 -10.96 -11.10 -8.03
N CYS A 168 -10.39 -12.30 -8.21
CA CYS A 168 -9.50 -12.59 -9.34
C CYS A 168 -10.19 -12.56 -10.70
N SER A 169 -11.51 -12.79 -10.72
CA SER A 169 -12.34 -12.73 -11.93
C SER A 169 -12.71 -11.30 -12.29
N ILE A 170 -12.87 -10.44 -11.28
CA ILE A 170 -13.06 -8.99 -11.45
C ILE A 170 -11.76 -8.33 -11.94
N ASP A 171 -10.64 -8.65 -11.31
CA ASP A 171 -9.32 -8.10 -11.66
C ASP A 171 -8.20 -9.12 -11.41
N GLU A 172 -7.57 -9.54 -12.51
CA GLU A 172 -6.57 -10.61 -12.48
C GLU A 172 -5.31 -10.25 -11.68
N ARG A 173 -5.05 -8.96 -11.42
CA ARG A 173 -3.90 -8.52 -10.61
C ARG A 173 -3.94 -9.10 -9.19
N PHE A 174 -5.14 -9.35 -8.66
CA PHE A 174 -5.32 -9.98 -7.36
C PHE A 174 -4.93 -11.46 -7.32
N LYS A 175 -4.69 -12.13 -8.46
CA LYS A 175 -4.18 -13.52 -8.47
C LYS A 175 -2.85 -13.63 -7.72
N GLU A 176 -2.01 -12.61 -7.79
CA GLU A 176 -0.70 -12.63 -7.14
C GLU A 176 -0.80 -12.61 -5.60
N THR A 177 -1.71 -11.80 -5.06
CA THR A 177 -1.86 -11.60 -3.62
C THR A 177 -2.78 -12.64 -3.01
N THR A 178 -3.89 -12.99 -3.67
CA THR A 178 -4.85 -13.97 -3.15
C THR A 178 -4.35 -15.41 -3.23
N LYS A 179 -3.32 -15.72 -4.05
CA LYS A 179 -2.76 -17.09 -4.12
C LYS A 179 -2.37 -17.64 -2.75
N TYR A 180 -1.86 -16.80 -1.86
CA TYR A 180 -1.41 -17.22 -0.53
C TYR A 180 -2.58 -17.70 0.35
N PRO A 181 -3.60 -16.88 0.67
CA PRO A 181 -4.74 -17.38 1.43
C PRO A 181 -5.46 -18.52 0.67
N LEU A 182 -5.54 -18.47 -0.66
CA LEU A 182 -6.15 -19.55 -1.46
C LEU A 182 -5.39 -20.88 -1.32
N ILE A 183 -4.05 -20.89 -1.37
CA ILE A 183 -3.25 -22.11 -1.15
C ILE A 183 -3.55 -22.71 0.21
N GLN A 184 -3.56 -21.88 1.26
CA GLN A 184 -3.82 -22.33 2.62
C GLN A 184 -5.26 -22.90 2.76
N LEU A 185 -6.26 -22.21 2.19
CA LEU A 185 -7.65 -22.64 2.19
C LEU A 185 -7.88 -23.92 1.37
N TYR A 186 -7.27 -24.05 0.19
CA TYR A 186 -7.37 -25.25 -0.64
C TYR A 186 -6.71 -26.45 0.02
N ASN A 187 -5.58 -26.27 0.70
CA ASN A 187 -4.97 -27.34 1.49
C ASN A 187 -5.91 -27.79 2.62
N TYR A 188 -6.54 -26.86 3.33
CA TYR A 188 -7.52 -27.16 4.38
C TYR A 188 -8.72 -27.95 3.82
N LEU A 189 -9.29 -27.51 2.69
CA LEU A 189 -10.44 -28.14 2.04
C LEU A 189 -10.11 -29.48 1.34
N GLY A 190 -8.84 -29.89 1.29
CA GLY A 190 -8.39 -31.10 0.61
C GLY A 190 -8.26 -30.95 -0.92
N GLU A 191 -8.37 -29.74 -1.45
CA GLU A 191 -8.26 -29.41 -2.87
C GLU A 191 -6.80 -29.22 -3.33
N THR A 192 -5.93 -30.18 -2.98
CA THR A 192 -4.47 -30.06 -3.16
C THR A 192 -4.01 -29.85 -4.61
N HIS A 193 -4.83 -30.20 -5.61
CA HIS A 193 -4.53 -29.94 -7.01
C HIS A 193 -4.53 -28.44 -7.35
N LYS A 194 -5.51 -27.67 -6.85
CA LYS A 194 -5.60 -26.22 -7.06
C LYS A 194 -4.47 -25.48 -6.34
N SER A 195 -4.16 -25.93 -5.12
CA SER A 195 -3.01 -25.43 -4.35
C SER A 195 -1.70 -25.59 -5.14
N LYS A 196 -1.45 -26.77 -5.74
CA LYS A 196 -0.27 -27.01 -6.58
C LYS A 196 -0.22 -26.12 -7.82
N GLU A 197 -1.35 -25.93 -8.49
CA GLU A 197 -1.46 -25.05 -9.67
C GLU A 197 -1.08 -23.59 -9.34
N LEU A 198 -1.62 -23.05 -8.24
CA LEU A 198 -1.30 -21.70 -7.79
C LEU A 198 0.18 -21.51 -7.46
N LYS A 199 0.85 -22.53 -6.90
CA LYS A 199 2.28 -22.47 -6.58
C LYS A 199 3.18 -22.43 -7.82
N LEU A 200 2.76 -23.08 -8.89
CA LEU A 200 3.50 -23.10 -10.16
C LEU A 200 3.29 -21.80 -10.96
N SER A 201 2.33 -20.98 -10.57
CA SER A 201 2.00 -19.75 -11.28
C SER A 201 2.98 -18.63 -10.91
N ASN A 202 3.63 -18.05 -11.92
CA ASN A 202 4.50 -16.89 -11.76
C ASN A 202 3.71 -15.61 -12.11
N PHE A 203 3.01 -15.05 -11.13
CA PHE A 203 2.31 -13.78 -11.28
C PHE A 203 3.22 -12.64 -10.85
N GLN A 204 3.27 -11.57 -11.65
CA GLN A 204 3.88 -10.29 -11.30
C GLN A 204 2.91 -9.19 -11.78
N SER A 205 2.20 -8.59 -10.83
CA SER A 205 1.17 -7.56 -11.09
C SER A 205 1.71 -6.13 -11.00
N SER A 206 2.96 -5.96 -10.54
CA SER A 206 3.61 -4.67 -10.34
C SER A 206 5.12 -4.71 -10.70
N TYR A 207 5.87 -3.65 -10.38
CA TYR A 207 7.32 -3.57 -10.59
C TYR A 207 8.09 -4.68 -9.91
N PHE A 208 7.58 -5.17 -8.79
CA PHE A 208 8.20 -6.21 -8.00
C PHE A 208 7.22 -7.36 -7.77
N PRO A 209 7.69 -8.62 -7.80
CA PRO A 209 6.86 -9.75 -7.42
C PRO A 209 6.66 -9.77 -5.90
N VAL A 210 5.42 -9.93 -5.47
CA VAL A 210 4.99 -10.07 -4.06
C VAL A 210 5.77 -11.20 -3.38
N SER A 211 6.08 -12.28 -4.09
CA SER A 211 6.86 -13.39 -3.57
C SER A 211 8.28 -13.03 -3.14
N SER A 212 8.86 -11.94 -3.63
CA SER A 212 10.16 -11.48 -3.15
C SER A 212 10.09 -10.82 -1.78
N PHE A 213 8.95 -10.25 -1.40
CA PHE A 213 8.79 -9.45 -0.17
C PHE A 213 8.01 -10.16 0.93
N VAL A 214 7.18 -11.14 0.59
CA VAL A 214 6.39 -11.89 1.56
C VAL A 214 7.29 -12.80 2.41
N GLY A 215 7.37 -12.49 3.71
CA GLY A 215 8.18 -13.21 4.69
C GLY A 215 7.32 -14.13 5.57
N LEU A 216 6.84 -15.24 5.01
CA LEU A 216 6.02 -16.24 5.73
C LEU A 216 6.89 -17.39 6.31
N PRO A 217 6.47 -18.03 7.42
CA PRO A 217 7.17 -19.20 7.97
C PRO A 217 7.06 -20.40 7.03
N GLU A 218 8.05 -21.30 7.00
CA GLU A 218 8.13 -22.40 6.02
C GLU A 218 6.86 -23.28 5.94
N ASP A 219 6.15 -23.45 7.05
CA ASP A 219 4.96 -24.30 7.19
C ASP A 219 3.63 -23.54 7.03
N TRP A 220 3.65 -22.27 6.62
CA TRP A 220 2.47 -21.39 6.53
C TRP A 220 1.30 -22.01 5.76
N GLU A 221 1.60 -22.81 4.75
CA GLU A 221 0.61 -23.41 3.85
C GLU A 221 -0.33 -24.41 4.53
N THR A 222 0.12 -25.01 5.63
CA THR A 222 -0.63 -26.02 6.39
C THR A 222 -0.84 -25.63 7.85
N THR A 223 -0.21 -24.56 8.30
CA THR A 223 -0.42 -23.99 9.63
C THR A 223 -1.56 -22.97 9.56
N TYR A 224 -2.79 -23.46 9.67
CA TYR A 224 -4.05 -22.69 9.57
C TYR A 224 -4.31 -21.71 10.73
N SER A 225 -3.29 -21.39 11.50
CA SER A 225 -3.26 -20.33 12.51
C SER A 225 -2.38 -19.15 12.09
N VAL A 226 -1.59 -19.30 11.02
CA VAL A 226 -0.80 -18.24 10.40
C VAL A 226 -1.72 -17.42 9.51
N ASP A 227 -1.88 -16.15 9.84
CA ASP A 227 -2.52 -15.17 8.98
C ASP A 227 -1.53 -14.72 7.92
N VAL A 228 -1.68 -15.17 6.69
CA VAL A 228 -0.74 -14.83 5.61
C VAL A 228 -0.91 -13.40 5.09
N ILE A 229 -2.07 -12.78 5.34
CA ILE A 229 -2.40 -11.43 4.86
C ILE A 229 -1.70 -10.41 5.77
N THR A 230 -1.88 -10.55 7.09
CA THR A 230 -1.31 -9.65 8.10
C THR A 230 -0.37 -10.41 9.04
N TYR A 231 0.53 -11.22 8.49
CA TYR A 231 1.46 -12.00 9.31
C TYR A 231 2.35 -11.08 10.16
N VAL A 232 2.38 -11.35 11.46
CA VAL A 232 3.24 -10.68 12.43
C VAL A 232 4.09 -11.73 13.14
N SER A 233 5.40 -11.59 13.07
CA SER A 233 6.37 -12.30 13.91
C SER A 233 6.96 -11.34 14.95
N ASP A 234 7.58 -11.87 16.01
CA ASP A 234 8.08 -11.23 17.25
C ASP A 234 8.23 -9.69 17.28
N PHE A 235 8.76 -9.04 16.24
CA PHE A 235 8.81 -7.58 16.09
C PHE A 235 8.64 -7.05 14.65
N SER A 236 8.11 -7.86 13.71
CA SER A 236 8.01 -7.49 12.29
C SER A 236 6.71 -7.96 11.63
N VAL A 237 6.06 -7.06 10.88
CA VAL A 237 4.94 -7.40 10.00
C VAL A 237 5.50 -7.85 8.65
N SER A 238 5.22 -9.08 8.23
CA SER A 238 5.82 -9.70 7.03
C SER A 238 4.81 -10.38 6.10
N GLY A 239 3.51 -10.21 6.34
CA GLY A 239 2.44 -10.72 5.47
C GLY A 239 2.31 -9.95 4.16
N ILE A 240 1.31 -10.34 3.37
CA ILE A 240 1.01 -9.74 2.05
C ILE A 240 0.80 -8.23 2.15
N GLU A 241 0.10 -7.72 3.16
CA GLU A 241 -0.14 -6.28 3.30
C GLU A 241 1.16 -5.50 3.53
N SER A 242 2.11 -6.06 4.29
CA SER A 242 3.44 -5.46 4.48
C SER A 242 4.25 -5.47 3.20
N ALA A 243 4.23 -6.58 2.46
CA ALA A 243 4.86 -6.65 1.14
C ALA A 243 4.29 -5.62 0.17
N LEU A 244 2.97 -5.48 0.11
CA LEU A 244 2.30 -4.50 -0.74
C LEU A 244 2.61 -3.06 -0.34
N PHE A 245 2.79 -2.77 0.95
CA PHE A 245 3.20 -1.45 1.41
C PHE A 245 4.53 -1.02 0.78
N SER A 246 5.57 -1.86 0.90
CA SER A 246 6.88 -1.60 0.29
C SER A 246 6.80 -1.56 -1.25
N ILE A 247 6.11 -2.53 -1.85
CA ILE A 247 6.00 -2.61 -3.32
C ILE A 247 5.31 -1.38 -3.88
N ASN A 248 4.21 -0.92 -3.29
CA ASN A 248 3.49 0.26 -3.77
C ASN A 248 4.34 1.51 -3.68
N TRP A 249 5.01 1.73 -2.53
CA TRP A 249 5.91 2.86 -2.34
C TRP A 249 7.01 2.87 -3.41
N TYR A 250 7.71 1.76 -3.62
CA TYR A 250 8.80 1.70 -4.60
C TYR A 250 8.30 1.80 -6.04
N SER A 251 7.15 1.19 -6.35
CA SER A 251 6.54 1.19 -7.68
C SER A 251 6.08 2.59 -8.08
N GLU A 252 5.59 3.37 -7.13
CA GLU A 252 5.17 4.76 -7.36
C GLU A 252 6.34 5.61 -7.85
N HIS A 253 7.49 5.54 -7.17
CA HIS A 253 8.71 6.24 -7.62
C HIS A 253 9.22 5.73 -8.97
N LEU A 254 9.25 4.42 -9.20
CA LEU A 254 9.70 3.85 -10.48
C LEU A 254 8.78 4.28 -11.63
N ASN A 255 7.47 4.32 -11.39
CA ASN A 255 6.49 4.78 -12.37
C ASN A 255 6.65 6.27 -12.68
N ALA A 256 6.79 7.12 -11.65
CA ALA A 256 7.03 8.55 -11.85
C ALA A 256 8.35 8.86 -12.56
N LEU A 257 9.36 7.99 -12.41
CA LEU A 257 10.62 8.07 -13.12
C LEU A 257 10.61 7.39 -14.50
N ASP A 258 9.45 6.98 -15.04
CA ASP A 258 9.31 6.30 -16.35
C ASP A 258 10.24 5.08 -16.50
N GLU A 259 10.41 4.29 -15.46
CA GLU A 259 11.23 3.07 -15.52
C GLU A 259 10.42 1.86 -15.97
N PRO A 260 11.00 0.89 -16.70
CA PRO A 260 10.28 -0.31 -17.12
C PRO A 260 10.12 -1.31 -15.97
N VAL A 261 9.06 -2.10 -15.99
CA VAL A 261 8.98 -3.30 -15.12
C VAL A 261 10.05 -4.31 -15.57
N LEU A 262 10.83 -4.81 -14.61
CA LEU A 262 11.83 -5.84 -14.87
C LEU A 262 11.20 -7.22 -14.62
N CYS A 263 11.25 -8.09 -15.63
CA CYS A 263 10.86 -9.49 -15.52
C CYS A 263 11.93 -10.39 -16.17
N ASP A 264 11.98 -11.66 -15.76
CA ASP A 264 13.00 -12.65 -16.13
C ASP A 264 12.94 -13.12 -17.60
N THR A 265 11.95 -12.67 -18.36
CA THR A 265 11.72 -13.09 -19.77
C THR A 265 12.61 -12.38 -20.79
N LEU A 266 13.21 -11.24 -20.42
CA LEU A 266 14.07 -10.48 -21.33
C LEU A 266 15.47 -11.14 -21.46
N PRO A 267 16.19 -10.99 -22.59
CA PRO A 267 17.57 -11.47 -22.70
C PRO A 267 18.61 -10.51 -22.08
N THR A 268 18.30 -9.20 -22.03
CA THR A 268 19.20 -8.13 -21.56
C THR A 268 19.57 -8.29 -20.09
N LYS A 269 20.86 -8.25 -19.73
CA LYS A 269 21.24 -8.22 -18.32
C LYS A 269 21.09 -6.81 -17.76
N ILE A 270 20.41 -6.65 -16.64
CA ILE A 270 20.09 -5.35 -16.04
C ILE A 270 20.39 -5.38 -14.55
N TYR A 271 21.03 -4.32 -14.06
CA TYR A 271 20.99 -3.96 -12.64
C TYR A 271 20.36 -2.58 -12.50
N ARG A 272 19.39 -2.45 -11.59
CA ARG A 272 18.74 -1.17 -11.29
C ARG A 272 18.86 -0.88 -9.80
N PHE A 273 19.39 0.28 -9.49
CA PHE A 273 19.45 0.83 -8.14
C PHE A 273 18.43 1.96 -8.01
N THR A 274 17.48 1.80 -7.11
CA THR A 274 16.52 2.83 -6.69
C THR A 274 16.94 3.34 -5.32
N TYR A 275 17.16 4.64 -5.22
CA TYR A 275 17.68 5.31 -4.04
C TYR A 275 16.67 6.33 -3.51
N LEU A 276 15.99 5.96 -2.42
CA LEU A 276 14.91 6.75 -1.82
C LEU A 276 15.38 7.29 -0.47
N ARG A 277 15.95 8.48 -0.48
CA ARG A 277 16.33 9.21 0.73
C ARG A 277 15.11 9.95 1.27
N THR A 278 14.87 9.89 2.57
CA THR A 278 13.61 10.35 3.18
C THR A 278 13.23 11.77 2.77
N PHE A 279 14.21 12.69 2.76
CA PHE A 279 14.00 14.12 2.51
C PHE A 279 14.65 14.64 1.24
N ASP A 280 15.30 13.77 0.46
CA ASP A 280 15.99 14.17 -0.76
C ASP A 280 15.34 13.56 -1.99
N ASN A 281 15.66 14.15 -3.13
CA ASN A 281 15.21 13.75 -4.45
C ASN A 281 15.43 12.23 -4.69
N PRO A 282 14.36 11.50 -5.10
CA PRO A 282 14.46 10.13 -5.56
C PRO A 282 15.42 10.02 -6.75
N ILE A 283 16.25 8.97 -6.75
CA ILE A 283 17.20 8.70 -7.83
C ILE A 283 17.03 7.25 -8.28
N VAL A 284 17.04 7.02 -9.59
CA VAL A 284 17.17 5.67 -10.16
C VAL A 284 18.36 5.64 -11.09
N ILE A 285 19.18 4.60 -10.96
CA ILE A 285 20.32 4.30 -11.83
C ILE A 285 20.14 2.90 -12.39
N ARG A 286 20.10 2.76 -13.72
CA ARG A 286 19.93 1.49 -14.42
C ARG A 286 21.09 1.27 -15.37
N ILE A 287 21.87 0.22 -15.13
CA ILE A 287 22.89 -0.27 -16.06
C ILE A 287 22.35 -1.50 -16.79
N GLU A 288 22.51 -1.54 -18.10
CA GLU A 288 22.06 -2.63 -18.95
C GLU A 288 23.15 -3.07 -19.91
N ASN A 289 23.23 -4.38 -20.14
CA ASN A 289 24.07 -5.02 -21.15
C ASN A 289 23.18 -5.74 -22.14
N ASP A 290 23.00 -5.12 -23.31
CA ASP A 290 22.29 -5.68 -24.44
C ASP A 290 23.30 -6.20 -25.47
N ASN A 291 23.55 -7.51 -25.42
CA ASN A 291 24.43 -8.20 -26.37
C ASN A 291 25.81 -7.54 -26.53
N GLY A 292 26.39 -7.05 -25.44
CA GLY A 292 27.70 -6.38 -25.41
C GLY A 292 27.63 -4.86 -25.57
N THR A 293 26.47 -4.29 -25.88
CA THR A 293 26.25 -2.84 -25.80
C THR A 293 25.85 -2.49 -24.38
N ILE A 294 26.74 -1.79 -23.66
CA ILE A 294 26.50 -1.41 -22.27
C ILE A 294 26.12 0.06 -22.22
N SER A 295 25.03 0.34 -21.50
CA SER A 295 24.61 1.70 -21.21
C SER A 295 24.18 1.84 -19.77
N ILE A 296 24.40 3.02 -19.23
CA ILE A 296 23.90 3.45 -17.93
C ILE A 296 22.95 4.61 -18.13
N HIS A 297 21.81 4.54 -17.47
CA HIS A 297 20.76 5.56 -17.47
C HIS A 297 20.56 5.99 -16.03
N TRP A 298 20.37 7.28 -15.80
CA TRP A 298 19.98 7.77 -14.49
C TRP A 298 18.93 8.86 -14.58
N LYS A 299 18.07 8.90 -13.56
CA LYS A 299 16.95 9.83 -13.48
C LYS A 299 16.80 10.35 -12.06
N VAL A 300 16.36 11.59 -11.95
CA VAL A 300 16.09 12.28 -10.68
C VAL A 300 14.75 13.00 -10.79
N SER A 301 13.94 12.94 -9.73
CA SER A 301 12.70 13.72 -9.62
C SER A 301 12.80 14.79 -8.53
N ASP A 302 11.88 15.76 -8.51
CA ASP A 302 11.85 16.87 -7.54
C ASP A 302 11.03 16.60 -6.26
N GLY A 303 10.49 15.40 -6.12
CA GLY A 303 9.86 14.94 -4.88
C GLY A 303 10.87 14.52 -3.82
N ALA A 304 10.41 13.70 -2.87
CA ALA A 304 11.25 13.18 -1.80
C ALA A 304 11.02 11.69 -1.61
N GLY A 305 12.08 10.92 -1.36
CA GLY A 305 12.00 9.46 -1.30
C GLY A 305 11.04 8.92 -0.23
N GLY A 306 10.81 9.63 0.88
CA GLY A 306 9.83 9.24 1.90
C GLY A 306 8.41 9.76 1.66
N TYR A 307 8.16 10.42 0.54
CA TYR A 307 6.93 11.16 0.21
C TYR A 307 6.58 10.96 -1.27
N GLU A 308 5.76 11.87 -1.81
CA GLU A 308 5.40 11.88 -3.23
C GLU A 308 6.64 11.95 -4.13
N PRO A 309 6.64 11.24 -5.27
CA PRO A 309 7.79 11.15 -6.15
C PRO A 309 8.14 12.45 -6.86
N GLY A 310 7.16 13.35 -7.07
CA GLY A 310 7.33 14.57 -7.87
C GLY A 310 7.52 14.30 -9.36
N GLU A 311 7.98 15.32 -10.08
CA GLU A 311 8.21 15.31 -11.52
C GLU A 311 9.69 15.09 -11.85
N ILE A 312 9.98 14.52 -13.02
CA ILE A 312 11.35 14.26 -13.46
C ILE A 312 12.07 15.58 -13.77
N ILE A 313 13.22 15.81 -13.14
CA ILE A 313 14.06 17.00 -13.35
C ILE A 313 15.40 16.69 -14.02
N GLU A 314 15.83 15.43 -14.01
CA GLU A 314 17.04 14.98 -14.71
C GLU A 314 16.78 13.61 -15.35
N ARG A 315 17.21 13.46 -16.60
CA ARG A 315 17.14 12.20 -17.35
C ARG A 315 18.31 12.17 -18.32
N GLU A 316 19.29 11.33 -18.00
CA GLU A 316 20.53 11.27 -18.75
C GLU A 316 20.95 9.81 -18.97
N SER A 317 21.81 9.61 -19.96
CA SER A 317 22.37 8.29 -20.25
C SER A 317 23.72 8.41 -20.92
N LYS A 318 24.56 7.38 -20.76
CA LYS A 318 25.80 7.24 -21.54
C LYS A 318 26.15 5.78 -21.79
N LYS A 319 26.98 5.57 -22.80
CA LYS A 319 27.59 4.26 -23.07
C LYS A 319 28.75 4.05 -22.09
N LEU A 320 28.89 2.81 -21.63
CA LEU A 320 30.01 2.39 -20.79
C LEU A 320 30.88 1.38 -21.51
N SER A 321 32.08 1.17 -20.97
CA SER A 321 33.01 0.17 -21.45
C SER A 321 32.65 -1.23 -20.92
N MET A 322 33.22 -2.27 -21.55
CA MET A 322 33.09 -3.64 -21.05
C MET A 322 33.82 -3.82 -19.71
N GLU A 323 34.85 -3.01 -19.45
CA GLU A 323 35.57 -2.95 -18.18
C GLU A 323 34.65 -2.46 -17.04
N ASP A 324 33.84 -1.42 -17.28
CA ASP A 324 32.87 -0.90 -16.30
C ASP A 324 31.79 -1.95 -15.97
N TRP A 325 31.30 -2.65 -16.99
CA TRP A 325 30.34 -3.75 -16.78
C TRP A 325 30.93 -4.88 -15.93
N LYS A 326 32.16 -5.31 -16.24
CA LYS A 326 32.86 -6.34 -15.46
C LYS A 326 33.09 -5.91 -14.02
N LEU A 327 33.35 -4.62 -13.78
CA LEU A 327 33.49 -4.08 -12.43
C LEU A 327 32.19 -4.27 -11.63
N ILE A 328 31.04 -3.94 -12.21
CA ILE A 328 29.73 -4.15 -11.56
C ILE A 328 29.45 -5.64 -11.33
N GLU A 329 29.64 -6.51 -12.34
CA GLU A 329 29.44 -7.97 -12.18
C GLU A 329 30.31 -8.54 -11.04
N ASN A 330 31.58 -8.14 -10.97
CA ASN A 330 32.48 -8.58 -9.90
C ASN A 330 31.97 -8.15 -8.51
N LYS A 331 31.39 -6.95 -8.38
CA LYS A 331 30.82 -6.50 -7.11
C LYS A 331 29.55 -7.25 -6.74
N ILE A 332 28.67 -7.49 -7.72
CA ILE A 332 27.45 -8.31 -7.57
C ILE A 332 27.82 -9.71 -7.06
N ASP A 333 28.83 -10.34 -7.67
CA ASP A 333 29.33 -11.66 -7.27
C ASP A 333 29.96 -11.62 -5.88
N SER A 334 30.72 -10.57 -5.54
CA SER A 334 31.43 -10.46 -4.26
C SER A 334 30.51 -10.41 -3.04
N ILE A 335 29.26 -9.96 -3.22
CA ILE A 335 28.26 -9.89 -2.15
C ILE A 335 27.27 -11.06 -2.18
N ASP A 336 27.49 -12.03 -3.09
CA ASP A 336 26.59 -13.15 -3.34
C ASP A 336 25.13 -12.68 -3.57
N PHE A 337 24.97 -11.63 -4.36
CA PHE A 337 23.71 -10.87 -4.52
C PHE A 337 22.50 -11.77 -4.77
N TRP A 338 22.65 -12.76 -5.66
CA TRP A 338 21.57 -13.66 -6.07
C TRP A 338 21.01 -14.51 -4.93
N ASN A 339 21.80 -14.74 -3.87
CA ASN A 339 21.42 -15.53 -2.70
C ASN A 339 21.11 -14.67 -1.46
N LEU A 340 21.27 -13.35 -1.53
CA LEU A 340 20.91 -12.48 -0.42
C LEU A 340 19.40 -12.57 -0.11
N PRO A 341 18.97 -12.47 1.16
CA PRO A 341 17.55 -12.30 1.46
C PRO A 341 17.07 -10.96 0.88
N THR A 342 15.83 -10.92 0.37
CA THR A 342 15.28 -9.69 -0.21
C THR A 342 15.24 -8.59 0.85
N VAL A 343 14.63 -8.84 2.00
CA VAL A 343 14.54 -7.89 3.11
C VAL A 343 15.48 -8.35 4.23
N GLU A 344 16.14 -7.41 4.90
CA GLU A 344 16.94 -7.69 6.10
C GLU A 344 16.10 -7.44 7.36
N THR A 345 16.07 -8.42 8.26
CA THR A 345 15.31 -8.30 9.51
C THR A 345 16.09 -7.51 10.56
N GLY A 346 15.41 -6.65 11.32
CA GLY A 346 15.97 -6.00 12.52
C GLY A 346 16.77 -4.71 12.28
N LEU A 347 16.91 -4.23 11.04
CA LEU A 347 17.48 -2.91 10.73
C LEU A 347 16.40 -1.99 10.18
N MET A 348 15.84 -1.15 11.04
CA MET A 348 14.88 -0.11 10.68
C MET A 348 15.17 1.16 11.49
N GLY A 349 15.00 2.32 10.87
CA GLY A 349 15.02 3.62 11.53
C GLY A 349 13.79 4.45 11.20
N THR A 350 13.68 5.62 11.83
CA THR A 350 12.59 6.58 11.58
C THR A 350 12.83 7.44 10.35
N ASP A 351 14.09 7.58 9.96
CA ASP A 351 14.58 8.34 8.82
C ASP A 351 15.80 7.62 8.23
N GLY A 352 16.39 8.19 7.18
CA GLY A 352 17.53 7.63 6.47
C GLY A 352 17.17 7.41 5.00
N SER A 353 17.62 6.30 4.44
CA SER A 353 17.47 6.02 3.02
C SER A 353 17.15 4.56 2.75
N GLN A 354 16.24 4.34 1.82
CA GLN A 354 15.94 3.02 1.29
C GLN A 354 16.75 2.79 0.02
N TRP A 355 17.51 1.69 0.01
CA TRP A 355 18.32 1.27 -1.13
C TRP A 355 17.73 -0.02 -1.67
N ILE A 356 17.24 0.01 -2.91
CA ILE A 356 16.65 -1.14 -3.59
C ILE A 356 17.51 -1.47 -4.79
N LEU A 357 18.13 -2.65 -4.78
CA LEU A 357 18.93 -3.16 -5.89
C LEU A 357 18.21 -4.34 -6.54
N GLU A 358 17.83 -4.16 -7.80
CA GLU A 358 17.29 -5.20 -8.67
C GLU A 358 18.39 -5.71 -9.60
N GLY A 359 18.41 -7.03 -9.81
CA GLY A 359 19.24 -7.70 -10.80
C GLY A 359 18.37 -8.63 -11.63
N LYS A 360 18.58 -8.59 -12.94
CA LYS A 360 17.77 -9.33 -13.90
C LYS A 360 18.64 -9.89 -15.02
N THR A 361 18.54 -11.19 -15.23
CA THR A 361 19.16 -11.94 -16.35
C THR A 361 18.13 -12.91 -16.92
N LEU A 362 18.48 -13.64 -17.99
CA LEU A 362 17.58 -14.60 -18.61
C LEU A 362 17.18 -15.69 -17.59
N GLY A 363 15.88 -15.79 -17.28
CA GLY A 363 15.33 -16.78 -16.36
C GLY A 363 15.64 -16.55 -14.88
N GLN A 364 16.15 -15.37 -14.51
CA GLN A 364 16.43 -15.05 -13.13
C GLN A 364 16.21 -13.56 -12.83
N TYR A 365 15.47 -13.29 -11.77
CA TYR A 365 15.22 -11.96 -11.23
C TYR A 365 15.47 -11.98 -9.73
N LYS A 366 16.06 -10.91 -9.20
CA LYS A 366 16.29 -10.72 -7.77
C LYS A 366 16.14 -9.25 -7.41
N VAL A 367 15.54 -9.00 -6.27
CA VAL A 367 15.51 -7.69 -5.61
C VAL A 367 16.06 -7.84 -4.20
N VAL A 368 16.83 -6.84 -3.77
CA VAL A 368 17.39 -6.73 -2.43
C VAL A 368 17.12 -5.32 -1.91
N ASP A 369 16.49 -5.25 -0.76
CA ASP A 369 15.98 -4.05 -0.12
C ASP A 369 16.70 -3.79 1.21
N ARG A 370 17.39 -2.66 1.35
CA ARG A 370 18.22 -2.34 2.52
C ARG A 370 18.03 -0.90 2.98
N TRP A 371 17.80 -0.73 4.27
CA TRP A 371 17.93 0.57 4.92
C TRP A 371 19.41 0.97 5.03
N CYS A 372 19.76 2.16 4.58
CA CYS A 372 21.12 2.73 4.54
C CYS A 372 22.16 1.82 3.85
N GLY A 373 21.74 1.15 2.77
CA GLY A 373 22.60 0.43 1.83
C GLY A 373 23.11 -0.94 2.26
N GLY A 374 23.25 -1.22 3.56
CA GLY A 374 23.67 -2.53 4.07
C GLY A 374 24.76 -3.22 3.23
N LYS A 375 24.55 -4.50 2.89
CA LYS A 375 25.46 -5.28 2.03
C LYS A 375 25.51 -4.83 0.56
N ILE A 376 24.49 -4.16 0.05
CA ILE A 376 24.43 -3.72 -1.37
C ILE A 376 25.11 -2.36 -1.59
N SER A 377 25.50 -1.67 -0.52
CA SER A 377 26.09 -0.33 -0.56
C SER A 377 27.32 -0.24 -1.46
N SER A 378 28.17 -1.28 -1.50
CA SER A 378 29.39 -1.30 -2.31
C SER A 378 29.12 -1.31 -3.82
N VAL A 379 28.06 -1.99 -4.26
CA VAL A 379 27.59 -2.03 -5.66
C VAL A 379 26.90 -0.72 -6.00
N CYS A 380 26.00 -0.27 -5.14
CA CYS A 380 25.18 0.91 -5.40
C CYS A 380 26.01 2.21 -5.45
N LYS A 381 27.05 2.32 -4.63
CA LYS A 381 28.03 3.42 -4.71
C LYS A 381 28.83 3.40 -6.01
N GLU A 382 29.19 2.22 -6.50
CA GLU A 382 29.86 2.09 -7.81
C GLU A 382 28.94 2.53 -8.96
N LEU A 383 27.64 2.17 -8.89
CA LEU A 383 26.66 2.63 -9.87
C LEU A 383 26.57 4.17 -9.89
N ILE A 384 26.61 4.83 -8.72
CA ILE A 384 26.67 6.29 -8.64
C ILE A 384 27.94 6.82 -9.31
N GLU A 385 29.11 6.25 -9.00
CA GLU A 385 30.41 6.68 -9.55
C GLU A 385 30.50 6.56 -11.08
N LEU A 386 29.76 5.63 -11.68
CA LEU A 386 29.67 5.46 -13.14
C LEU A 386 28.77 6.51 -13.82
N THR A 387 27.96 7.27 -13.09
CA THR A 387 27.11 8.35 -13.64
C THR A 387 27.83 9.70 -13.63
N ASP A 388 27.21 10.72 -14.22
CA ASP A 388 27.66 12.12 -14.07
C ASP A 388 26.82 12.89 -13.02
N LEU A 389 26.11 12.16 -12.13
CA LEU A 389 25.32 12.72 -11.04
C LEU A 389 26.19 13.56 -10.10
N LYS A 390 25.71 14.77 -9.78
CA LYS A 390 26.38 15.68 -8.85
C LYS A 390 25.84 15.51 -7.44
N LEU A 391 26.25 14.43 -6.76
CA LEU A 391 25.97 14.21 -5.35
C LEU A 391 27.19 14.58 -4.51
N LYS A 392 27.00 15.27 -3.37
CA LYS A 392 28.09 15.46 -2.42
C LYS A 392 28.33 14.13 -1.69
N LYS A 393 29.57 13.84 -1.31
CA LYS A 393 29.91 12.60 -0.60
C LYS A 393 29.12 12.41 0.70
N ASP A 394 28.86 13.51 1.40
CA ASP A 394 28.10 13.51 2.65
C ASP A 394 26.59 13.24 2.42
N ASP A 395 26.11 13.34 1.18
CA ASP A 395 24.71 13.09 0.78
C ASP A 395 24.49 11.63 0.33
N ILE A 396 25.51 10.77 0.43
CA ILE A 396 25.45 9.33 0.11
C ILE A 396 25.41 8.52 1.41
N TYR A 397 24.23 8.41 1.98
CA TYR A 397 23.94 7.68 3.23
C TYR A 397 22.89 6.59 3.04
#